data_AF-A0A1F5C8J7-F1
#
_entry.id   AF-A0A1F5C8J7-F1
#
_cell.length_a   1.000
_cell.length_b   1.000
_cell.length_c   1.000
_cell.angle_alpha   90.00
_cell.angle_beta   90.00
_cell.angle_gamma   90.00
#
_symmetry.space_group_name_H-M   'P 1'
#
loop_
_entity.id
_entity.type
_entity.pdbx_description
1 polymer ?
#
loop_
_entity_poly.entity_id
_entity_poly.type
_entity_poly.pdbx_seq_one_letter_code
_entity_poly.pdbx_strand_id
1 'polypeptide(L)'
;MKGIEQVYKPIIIKDKNKLNSLLEGKPDLVFVDAFSKQLKELFFIDNTKYIGEDKESIYGSDEFKKYADSKDGQYQYFYYPWNGHIVKCINGEDYFRLKTNRNQDLITASEQIKLYNYKVAVFGMSVGSNIAFVLTQAGISKRITIADFDELDTTNLNRILAGVHQIGVNKTIVAARRIYEDNPYAEVKILPDGISEDKLEEMLKNKEIDCIVEEIDDIRVKLQTRILAIKYKIPVVMITDNGDDVVLHIERYDLGHNKIFGKEVESWQERINNKTPFTKMEAGQIIIGDIVGGSDKVDPKMMASVKRVLNKELVSWSQLGSAALLGGVVSTVAIKRIVLGETRDLDIREYIGVPKFK
;
A
#
# COMPACT_ATOMS: atom_id res chain seq x y z
N MET A 1 -21.78 3.87 -17.50
CA MET A 1 -21.77 2.42 -17.74
C MET A 1 -21.75 1.71 -16.39
N LYS A 2 -22.92 1.46 -15.78
CA LYS A 2 -23.03 0.56 -14.61
C LYS A 2 -23.27 -0.84 -15.16
N GLY A 3 -22.40 -1.80 -14.86
CA GLY A 3 -22.66 -3.22 -15.22
C GLY A 3 -21.48 -4.07 -15.66
N ILE A 4 -20.25 -3.56 -15.72
CA ILE A 4 -19.06 -4.42 -15.83
C ILE A 4 -18.48 -4.53 -14.43
N GLU A 5 -18.52 -5.73 -13.84
CA GLU A 5 -17.77 -6.04 -12.63
C GLU A 5 -16.30 -5.69 -12.88
N GLN A 6 -15.81 -4.65 -12.21
CA GLN A 6 -14.45 -4.17 -12.41
C GLN A 6 -13.48 -5.18 -11.78
N VAL A 7 -13.02 -6.14 -12.59
CA VAL A 7 -12.12 -7.20 -12.13
C VAL A 7 -10.83 -6.58 -11.59
N TYR A 8 -10.48 -6.94 -10.36
CA TYR A 8 -9.32 -6.41 -9.64
C TYR A 8 -8.34 -7.50 -9.17
N LYS A 9 -8.74 -8.77 -9.21
CA LYS A 9 -7.91 -9.94 -8.84
C LYS A 9 -7.55 -10.76 -10.08
N PRO A 10 -6.32 -11.31 -10.16
CA PRO A 10 -5.98 -12.23 -11.23
C PRO A 10 -6.79 -13.52 -11.09
N ILE A 11 -7.14 -14.10 -12.23
CA ILE A 11 -7.83 -15.39 -12.30
C ILE A 11 -6.76 -16.49 -12.30
N ILE A 12 -6.82 -17.37 -11.30
CA ILE A 12 -5.93 -18.53 -11.24
C ILE A 12 -6.45 -19.62 -12.20
N ILE A 13 -5.63 -20.00 -13.16
CA ILE A 13 -5.93 -21.08 -14.11
C ILE A 13 -5.17 -22.33 -13.66
N LYS A 14 -5.90 -23.34 -13.19
CA LYS A 14 -5.33 -24.63 -12.77
C LYS A 14 -5.37 -25.71 -13.86
N ASP A 15 -6.28 -25.55 -14.82
CA ASP A 15 -6.53 -26.52 -15.88
C ASP A 15 -5.84 -26.10 -17.19
N LYS A 16 -4.98 -26.97 -17.74
CA LYS A 16 -4.28 -26.75 -19.00
C LYS A 16 -5.24 -26.64 -20.19
N ASN A 17 -6.37 -27.35 -20.18
CA ASN A 17 -7.36 -27.25 -21.26
C ASN A 17 -8.01 -25.86 -21.27
N LYS A 18 -8.32 -25.33 -20.08
CA LYS A 18 -8.86 -23.97 -19.93
C LYS A 18 -7.84 -22.91 -20.36
N LEU A 19 -6.55 -23.13 -20.07
CA LEU A 19 -5.48 -22.26 -20.54
C LEU A 19 -5.41 -22.24 -22.08
N ASN A 20 -5.36 -23.42 -22.71
CA ASN A 20 -5.26 -23.53 -24.17
C ASN A 20 -6.48 -22.90 -24.85
N SER A 21 -7.69 -23.20 -24.36
CA SER A 21 -8.93 -22.59 -24.87
C SER A 21 -8.93 -21.06 -24.75
N LEU A 22 -8.37 -20.52 -23.65
CA LEU A 22 -8.27 -19.08 -23.47
C LEU A 22 -7.27 -18.43 -24.44
N LEU A 23 -6.13 -19.07 -24.68
CA LEU A 23 -5.11 -18.62 -25.64
C LEU A 23 -5.61 -18.70 -27.08
N GLU A 24 -6.31 -19.79 -27.45
CA GLU A 24 -6.91 -19.96 -28.77
C GLU A 24 -8.07 -18.98 -29.02
N GLY A 25 -8.91 -18.75 -28.01
CA GLY A 25 -10.09 -17.88 -28.12
C GLY A 25 -9.78 -16.37 -28.05
N LYS A 26 -8.57 -15.98 -27.67
CA LYS A 26 -8.16 -14.57 -27.52
C LYS A 26 -6.71 -14.37 -27.99
N PRO A 27 -6.49 -14.17 -29.31
CA PRO A 27 -5.14 -14.09 -29.88
C PRO A 27 -4.31 -12.90 -29.38
N ASP A 28 -4.94 -11.85 -28.85
CA ASP A 28 -4.27 -10.66 -28.32
C ASP A 28 -3.70 -10.84 -26.90
N LEU A 29 -3.91 -12.01 -26.27
CA LEU A 29 -3.36 -12.28 -24.95
C LEU A 29 -1.84 -12.47 -24.99
N VAL A 30 -1.15 -11.92 -24.00
CA VAL A 30 0.30 -12.05 -23.85
C VAL A 30 0.60 -13.16 -22.85
N PHE A 31 1.27 -14.22 -23.31
CA PHE A 31 1.76 -15.29 -22.43
C PHE A 31 3.19 -14.99 -21.94
N VAL A 32 3.41 -15.09 -20.63
CA VAL A 32 4.70 -14.87 -19.98
C VAL A 32 5.10 -16.11 -19.18
N ASP A 33 6.19 -16.75 -19.58
CA ASP A 33 6.81 -17.84 -18.81
C ASP A 33 7.81 -17.27 -17.78
N ALA A 34 7.28 -16.72 -16.68
CA ALA A 34 8.11 -16.22 -15.58
C ALA A 34 8.78 -17.39 -14.83
N PHE A 35 8.12 -18.54 -14.72
CA PHE A 35 8.57 -19.73 -14.02
C PHE A 35 9.98 -20.16 -14.46
N SER A 36 10.25 -20.24 -15.77
CA SER A 36 11.56 -20.64 -16.29
C SER A 36 12.69 -19.70 -15.84
N LYS A 37 12.43 -18.39 -15.73
CA LYS A 37 13.42 -17.42 -15.20
C LYS A 37 13.54 -17.48 -13.69
N GLN A 38 12.41 -17.63 -13.00
CA GLN A 38 12.34 -17.75 -11.53
C GLN A 38 13.10 -18.98 -11.02
N LEU A 39 12.95 -20.11 -11.71
CA LEU A 39 13.62 -21.37 -11.37
C LEU A 39 15.14 -21.26 -11.44
N LYS A 40 15.66 -20.55 -12.45
CA LYS A 40 17.09 -20.28 -12.61
C LYS A 40 17.66 -19.46 -11.44
N GLU A 41 16.98 -18.38 -11.05
CA GLU A 41 17.43 -17.58 -9.91
C GLU A 41 17.30 -18.34 -8.59
N LEU A 42 16.20 -19.10 -8.41
CA LEU A 42 15.97 -19.89 -7.20
C LEU A 42 17.04 -20.98 -7.03
N PHE A 43 17.51 -21.58 -8.13
CA PHE A 43 18.62 -22.51 -8.09
C PHE A 43 19.88 -21.89 -7.45
N PHE A 44 20.24 -20.65 -7.82
CA PHE A 44 21.39 -19.97 -7.22
C PHE A 44 21.17 -19.60 -5.75
N ILE A 45 19.93 -19.27 -5.38
CA ILE A 45 19.56 -19.03 -3.97
C ILE A 45 19.77 -20.31 -3.15
N ASP A 46 19.35 -21.46 -3.67
CA ASP A 46 19.46 -22.75 -2.99
C ASP A 46 20.86 -23.37 -3.08
N ASN A 47 21.68 -22.93 -4.03
CA ASN A 47 23.00 -23.50 -4.34
C ASN A 47 24.05 -22.39 -4.48
N THR A 48 24.27 -21.65 -3.41
CA THR A 48 25.19 -20.48 -3.38
C THR A 48 26.62 -20.80 -3.80
N LYS A 49 27.04 -22.08 -3.73
CA LYS A 49 28.33 -22.58 -4.25
C LYS A 49 28.56 -22.28 -5.73
N TYR A 50 27.51 -22.04 -6.52
CA TYR A 50 27.58 -21.72 -7.95
C TYR A 50 27.55 -20.21 -8.24
N ILE A 51 27.48 -19.34 -7.22
CA ILE A 51 27.48 -17.89 -7.43
C ILE A 51 28.83 -17.44 -8.00
N GLY A 52 28.80 -16.70 -9.10
CA GLY A 52 30.00 -16.21 -9.80
C GLY A 52 30.48 -17.13 -10.93
N GLU A 53 29.93 -18.34 -11.04
CA GLU A 53 30.19 -19.27 -12.13
C GLU A 53 29.48 -18.85 -13.44
N ASP A 54 29.91 -19.41 -14.57
CA ASP A 54 29.25 -19.21 -15.86
C ASP A 54 27.82 -19.79 -15.86
N LYS A 55 26.83 -18.91 -16.00
CA LYS A 55 25.42 -19.28 -15.85
C LYS A 55 24.96 -20.31 -16.88
N GLU A 56 25.42 -20.22 -18.12
CA GLU A 56 24.98 -21.14 -19.18
C GLU A 56 25.53 -22.55 -18.97
N SER A 57 26.79 -22.67 -18.51
CA SER A 57 27.36 -23.94 -18.07
C SER A 57 26.54 -24.56 -16.93
N ILE A 58 26.18 -23.77 -15.91
CA ILE A 58 25.38 -24.24 -14.78
C ILE A 58 23.98 -24.70 -15.22
N TYR A 59 23.29 -23.96 -16.09
CA TYR A 59 21.98 -24.36 -16.59
C TYR A 59 22.02 -25.64 -17.46
N GLY A 60 23.17 -25.94 -18.08
CA GLY A 60 23.40 -27.19 -18.81
C GLY A 60 23.72 -28.40 -17.92
N SER A 61 24.06 -28.16 -16.65
CA SER A 61 24.52 -29.20 -15.72
C SER A 61 23.41 -30.18 -15.32
N ASP A 62 23.80 -31.41 -14.96
CA ASP A 62 22.85 -32.41 -14.45
C ASP A 62 22.28 -32.03 -13.08
N GLU A 63 22.97 -31.19 -12.31
CA GLU A 63 22.49 -30.71 -11.02
C GLU A 63 21.35 -29.71 -11.18
N PHE A 64 21.47 -28.77 -12.14
CA PHE A 64 20.36 -27.89 -12.49
C PHE A 64 19.17 -28.67 -13.07
N LYS A 65 19.40 -29.66 -13.94
CA LYS A 65 18.32 -30.50 -14.47
C LYS A 65 17.55 -31.22 -13.36
N LYS A 66 18.26 -31.89 -12.43
CA LYS A 66 17.63 -32.53 -11.26
C LYS A 66 16.85 -31.53 -10.40
N TYR A 67 17.39 -30.34 -10.21
CA TYR A 67 16.70 -29.28 -9.48
C TYR A 67 15.42 -28.83 -10.21
N ALA A 68 15.49 -28.62 -11.52
CA ALA A 68 14.35 -28.25 -12.34
C ALA A 68 13.26 -29.32 -12.34
N ASP A 69 13.63 -30.59 -12.46
CA ASP A 69 12.72 -31.73 -12.38
C ASP A 69 12.04 -31.80 -11.00
N SER A 70 12.77 -31.49 -9.92
CA SER A 70 12.19 -31.46 -8.56
C SER A 70 11.13 -30.37 -8.37
N LYS A 71 11.18 -29.32 -9.20
CA LYS A 71 10.25 -28.18 -9.20
C LYS A 71 9.19 -28.29 -10.30
N ASP A 72 9.17 -29.37 -11.07
CA ASP A 72 8.16 -29.55 -12.11
C ASP A 72 6.75 -29.58 -11.49
N GLY A 73 5.80 -28.96 -12.19
CA GLY A 73 4.44 -28.76 -11.71
C GLY A 73 4.26 -27.79 -10.53
N GLN A 74 5.34 -27.25 -9.95
CA GLN A 74 5.27 -26.29 -8.82
C GLN A 74 5.05 -24.85 -9.28
N TYR A 75 4.04 -24.64 -10.13
CA TYR A 75 3.71 -23.35 -10.71
C TYR A 75 2.19 -23.16 -10.81
N GLN A 76 1.78 -21.92 -11.02
CA GLN A 76 0.40 -21.52 -11.27
C GLN A 76 0.34 -20.55 -12.45
N TYR A 77 -0.79 -20.56 -13.15
CA TYR A 77 -1.06 -19.56 -14.18
C TYR A 77 -1.97 -18.46 -13.61
N PHE A 78 -1.53 -17.22 -13.73
CA PHE A 78 -2.28 -16.03 -13.35
C PHE A 78 -2.71 -15.30 -14.62
N TYR A 79 -4.02 -15.22 -14.87
CA TYR A 79 -4.57 -14.37 -15.92
C TYR A 79 -4.99 -13.03 -15.34
N TYR A 80 -4.50 -11.95 -15.94
CA TYR A 80 -4.73 -10.55 -15.58
C TYR A 80 -5.68 -9.91 -16.60
N PRO A 81 -7.01 -9.93 -16.38
CA PRO A 81 -7.97 -9.55 -17.43
C PRO A 81 -7.89 -8.07 -17.84
N TRP A 82 -7.37 -7.21 -16.95
CA TRP A 82 -7.28 -5.77 -17.19
C TRP A 82 -6.10 -5.37 -18.08
N ASN A 83 -5.09 -6.23 -18.24
CA ASN A 83 -3.93 -5.95 -19.10
C ASN A 83 -3.65 -7.08 -20.11
N GLY A 84 -4.47 -8.13 -20.16
CA GLY A 84 -4.38 -9.19 -21.16
C GLY A 84 -3.21 -10.16 -20.97
N HIS A 85 -2.58 -10.22 -19.80
CA HIS A 85 -1.44 -11.11 -19.56
C HIS A 85 -1.85 -12.43 -18.91
N ILE A 86 -1.25 -13.53 -19.35
CA ILE A 86 -1.24 -14.81 -18.63
C ILE A 86 0.20 -15.11 -18.21
N VAL A 87 0.45 -15.25 -16.92
CA VAL A 87 1.79 -15.48 -16.37
C VAL A 87 1.87 -16.86 -15.73
N LYS A 88 2.77 -17.72 -16.23
CA LYS A 88 3.19 -18.94 -15.53
C LYS A 88 4.20 -18.55 -14.46
N CYS A 89 3.85 -18.67 -13.18
CA CYS A 89 4.65 -18.24 -12.04
C CYS A 89 4.90 -19.41 -11.09
N ILE A 90 6.09 -19.46 -10.50
CA ILE A 90 6.45 -20.40 -9.43
C ILE A 90 5.50 -20.27 -8.23
N ASN A 91 5.38 -21.31 -7.41
CA ASN A 91 4.55 -21.34 -6.20
C ASN A 91 4.81 -20.14 -5.26
N GLY A 92 3.84 -19.84 -4.39
CA GLY A 92 3.86 -18.63 -3.58
C GLY A 92 4.99 -18.55 -2.54
N GLU A 93 5.44 -19.68 -2.02
CA GLU A 93 6.55 -19.70 -1.05
C GLU A 93 7.87 -19.35 -1.73
N ASP A 94 8.20 -20.02 -2.84
CA ASP A 94 9.39 -19.74 -3.62
C ASP A 94 9.34 -18.34 -4.26
N TYR A 95 8.16 -17.87 -4.67
CA TYR A 95 7.97 -16.50 -5.15
C TYR A 95 8.36 -15.47 -4.07
N PHE A 96 7.91 -15.69 -2.83
CA PHE A 96 8.24 -14.81 -1.72
C PHE A 96 9.74 -14.84 -1.40
N ARG A 97 10.37 -16.02 -1.42
CA ARG A 97 11.82 -16.18 -1.27
C ARG A 97 12.59 -15.42 -2.34
N LEU A 98 12.23 -15.60 -3.61
CA LEU A 98 12.82 -14.88 -4.74
C LEU A 98 12.72 -13.37 -4.59
N LYS A 99 11.52 -12.88 -4.28
CA LYS A 99 11.24 -11.45 -4.14
C LYS A 99 12.05 -10.80 -3.01
N THR A 100 12.20 -11.50 -1.90
CA THR A 100 12.84 -10.95 -0.68
C THR A 100 14.30 -11.37 -0.50
N ASN A 101 14.87 -12.16 -1.42
CA ASN A 101 16.25 -12.63 -1.30
C ASN A 101 17.26 -11.48 -1.21
N ARG A 102 17.01 -10.37 -1.92
CA ARG A 102 17.89 -9.18 -1.89
C ARG A 102 17.65 -8.25 -0.69
N ASN A 103 16.68 -8.57 0.17
CA ASN A 103 16.44 -7.86 1.42
C ASN A 103 17.25 -8.44 2.59
N GLN A 104 17.83 -9.63 2.42
CA GLN A 104 18.55 -10.34 3.48
C GLN A 104 19.61 -9.44 4.13
N ASP A 105 19.89 -9.68 5.40
CA ASP A 105 20.77 -8.91 6.29
C ASP A 105 20.29 -7.48 6.64
N LEU A 106 19.60 -6.78 5.73
CA LEU A 106 18.88 -5.53 6.05
C LEU A 106 17.50 -5.80 6.67
N ILE A 107 16.91 -6.94 6.33
CA ILE A 107 15.75 -7.56 6.95
C ILE A 107 16.06 -9.06 7.01
N THR A 108 16.27 -9.60 8.20
CA THR A 108 16.55 -11.03 8.36
C THR A 108 15.34 -11.86 7.94
N ALA A 109 15.56 -13.14 7.58
CA ALA A 109 14.46 -14.04 7.23
C ALA A 109 13.35 -14.10 8.30
N SER A 110 13.72 -14.08 9.59
CA SER A 110 12.76 -14.10 10.70
C SER A 110 11.93 -12.82 10.79
N GLU A 111 12.53 -11.67 10.51
CA GLU A 111 11.87 -10.37 10.47
C GLU A 111 10.96 -10.26 9.24
N GLN A 112 11.43 -10.73 8.09
CA GLN A 112 10.66 -10.74 6.85
C GLN A 112 9.38 -11.59 7.00
N ILE A 113 9.42 -12.71 7.72
CA ILE A 113 8.23 -13.52 8.05
C ILE A 113 7.26 -12.74 8.96
N LYS A 114 7.75 -12.03 9.98
CA LYS A 114 6.90 -11.20 10.86
C LYS A 114 6.21 -10.10 10.04
N LEU A 115 6.97 -9.39 9.22
CA LEU A 115 6.50 -8.33 8.35
C LEU A 115 5.46 -8.83 7.32
N TYR A 116 5.70 -10.00 6.72
CA TYR A 116 4.80 -10.59 5.75
C TYR A 116 3.44 -10.97 6.34
N ASN A 117 3.41 -11.40 7.61
CA ASN A 117 2.18 -11.83 8.28
C ASN A 117 1.40 -10.68 8.94
N TYR A 118 1.99 -9.50 9.07
CA TYR A 118 1.34 -8.32 9.64
C TYR A 118 0.21 -7.83 8.73
N LYS A 119 -1.00 -7.61 9.27
CA LYS A 119 -2.17 -7.18 8.48
C LYS A 119 -2.30 -5.66 8.52
N VAL A 120 -2.17 -5.01 7.38
CA VAL A 120 -2.27 -3.55 7.28
C VAL A 120 -3.59 -3.16 6.61
N ALA A 121 -4.27 -2.17 7.18
CA ALA A 121 -5.39 -1.49 6.52
C ALA A 121 -4.95 -0.10 6.06
N VAL A 122 -5.25 0.29 4.82
CA VAL A 122 -4.94 1.61 4.27
C VAL A 122 -6.25 2.27 3.82
N PHE A 123 -6.63 3.37 4.47
CA PHE A 123 -7.87 4.09 4.16
C PHE A 123 -7.54 5.40 3.44
N GLY A 124 -8.11 5.62 2.27
CA GLY A 124 -7.75 6.69 1.33
C GLY A 124 -6.66 6.25 0.35
N MET A 125 -6.94 6.30 -0.96
CA MET A 125 -6.11 5.74 -2.03
C MET A 125 -5.42 6.79 -2.90
N SER A 126 -5.52 8.08 -2.59
CA SER A 126 -4.67 9.09 -3.24
C SER A 126 -3.21 8.94 -2.79
N VAL A 127 -2.86 9.36 -1.57
CA VAL A 127 -1.51 9.12 -1.02
C VAL A 127 -1.35 7.64 -0.63
N GLY A 128 -2.39 7.05 -0.02
CA GLY A 128 -2.33 5.67 0.49
C GLY A 128 -2.11 4.58 -0.57
N SER A 129 -2.43 4.81 -1.85
CA SER A 129 -2.09 3.83 -2.90
C SER A 129 -0.58 3.64 -3.07
N ASN A 130 0.21 4.72 -2.90
CA ASN A 130 1.67 4.63 -2.90
C ASN A 130 2.16 3.86 -1.67
N ILE A 131 1.57 4.08 -0.49
CA ILE A 131 1.92 3.33 0.73
C ILE A 131 1.62 1.83 0.56
N ALA A 132 0.42 1.49 0.08
CA ALA A 132 0.03 0.10 -0.19
C ALA A 132 0.96 -0.59 -1.19
N PHE A 133 1.38 0.12 -2.24
CA PHE A 133 2.33 -0.39 -3.23
C PHE A 133 3.72 -0.61 -2.62
N VAL A 134 4.29 0.37 -1.92
CA VAL A 134 5.64 0.27 -1.34
C VAL A 134 5.70 -0.82 -0.25
N LEU A 135 4.65 -0.99 0.55
CA LEU A 135 4.51 -2.12 1.48
C LEU A 135 4.62 -3.46 0.75
N THR A 136 3.87 -3.61 -0.36
CA THR A 136 3.88 -4.83 -1.17
C THR A 136 5.26 -5.10 -1.77
N GLN A 137 5.93 -4.08 -2.29
CA GLN A 137 7.29 -4.19 -2.85
C GLN A 137 8.31 -4.61 -1.78
N ALA A 138 8.21 -4.06 -0.57
CA ALA A 138 9.07 -4.40 0.56
C ALA A 138 8.80 -5.80 1.14
N GLY A 139 7.81 -6.54 0.62
CA GLY A 139 7.41 -7.85 1.14
C GLY A 139 6.74 -7.76 2.52
N ILE A 140 6.15 -6.61 2.84
CA ILE A 140 5.42 -6.35 4.08
C ILE A 140 3.92 -6.55 3.79
N SER A 141 3.24 -7.26 4.70
CA SER A 141 1.81 -7.49 4.65
C SER A 141 1.31 -8.23 3.40
N LYS A 142 1.21 -9.55 3.49
CA LYS A 142 0.46 -10.36 2.52
C LYS A 142 -1.03 -9.97 2.48
N ARG A 143 -1.59 -9.60 3.64
CA ARG A 143 -3.01 -9.30 3.84
C ARG A 143 -3.21 -7.80 4.01
N ILE A 144 -3.66 -7.15 2.94
CA ILE A 144 -3.90 -5.71 2.94
C ILE A 144 -5.38 -5.41 2.70
N THR A 145 -5.96 -4.58 3.57
CA THR A 145 -7.29 -4.02 3.34
C THR A 145 -7.13 -2.60 2.81
N ILE A 146 -7.83 -2.25 1.74
CA ILE A 146 -7.82 -0.89 1.18
C ILE A 146 -9.24 -0.37 1.02
N ALA A 147 -9.46 0.91 1.33
CA ALA A 147 -10.77 1.55 1.27
C ALA A 147 -10.70 2.95 0.65
N ASP A 148 -11.56 3.23 -0.33
CA ASP A 148 -11.75 4.53 -0.97
C ASP A 148 -13.01 4.48 -1.84
N PHE A 149 -13.84 5.52 -1.77
CA PHE A 149 -15.09 5.59 -2.52
C PHE A 149 -14.96 6.30 -3.88
N ASP A 150 -13.85 6.98 -4.13
CA ASP A 150 -13.65 7.76 -5.35
C ASP A 150 -13.26 6.90 -6.56
N GLU A 151 -13.65 7.38 -7.72
CA GLU A 151 -13.08 6.95 -9.00
C GLU A 151 -11.81 7.75 -9.32
N LEU A 152 -10.93 7.14 -10.12
CA LEU A 152 -9.73 7.80 -10.61
C LEU A 152 -10.11 8.91 -11.60
N ASP A 153 -9.64 10.12 -11.32
CA ASP A 153 -9.74 11.29 -12.21
C ASP A 153 -8.37 11.68 -12.80
N THR A 154 -8.33 12.35 -13.94
CA THR A 154 -7.13 12.95 -14.54
C THR A 154 -6.35 13.81 -13.53
N THR A 155 -7.07 14.55 -12.67
CA THR A 155 -6.49 15.38 -11.61
C THR A 155 -5.79 14.58 -10.51
N ASN A 156 -5.89 13.25 -10.51
CA ASN A 156 -5.18 12.37 -9.58
C ASN A 156 -3.91 11.75 -10.18
N LEU A 157 -3.77 11.75 -11.52
CA LEU A 157 -2.64 11.13 -12.22
C LEU A 157 -1.29 11.78 -11.92
N ASN A 158 -1.28 12.96 -11.29
CA ASN A 158 -0.04 13.60 -10.83
C ASN A 158 0.58 12.91 -9.60
N ARG A 159 -0.16 12.06 -8.88
CA ARG A 159 0.27 11.47 -7.60
C ARG A 159 -0.17 10.02 -7.37
N ILE A 160 -1.13 9.51 -8.15
CA ILE A 160 -1.49 8.09 -8.16
C ILE A 160 -0.78 7.40 -9.31
N LEU A 161 -0.11 6.27 -9.05
CA LEU A 161 0.54 5.44 -10.06
C LEU A 161 -0.51 4.69 -10.91
N ALA A 162 -1.09 5.39 -11.89
CA ALA A 162 -2.10 4.87 -12.79
C ALA A 162 -1.95 5.43 -14.22
N GLY A 163 -2.62 4.80 -15.18
CA GLY A 163 -2.63 5.24 -16.58
C GLY A 163 -3.97 5.89 -16.97
N VAL A 164 -3.96 6.72 -18.00
CA VAL A 164 -5.16 7.41 -18.54
C VAL A 164 -6.30 6.43 -18.88
N HIS A 165 -5.97 5.22 -19.33
CA HIS A 165 -6.93 4.17 -19.65
C HIS A 165 -7.72 3.64 -18.43
N GLN A 166 -7.36 4.05 -17.20
CA GLN A 166 -8.04 3.66 -15.96
C GLN A 166 -8.92 4.76 -15.36
N ILE A 167 -9.07 5.92 -16.02
CA ILE A 167 -9.98 6.98 -15.56
C ILE A 167 -11.41 6.42 -15.45
N GLY A 168 -12.10 6.74 -14.35
CA GLY A 168 -13.44 6.20 -14.02
C GLY A 168 -13.42 4.81 -13.36
N VAL A 169 -12.25 4.23 -13.11
CA VAL A 169 -12.11 3.01 -12.29
C VAL A 169 -12.00 3.42 -10.83
N ASN A 170 -12.67 2.71 -9.91
CA ASN A 170 -12.56 2.98 -8.48
C ASN A 170 -11.09 2.89 -8.01
N LYS A 171 -10.64 3.84 -7.17
CA LYS A 171 -9.23 3.92 -6.75
C LYS A 171 -8.74 2.67 -6.01
N THR A 172 -9.61 1.98 -5.26
CA THR A 172 -9.23 0.69 -4.62
C THR A 172 -8.95 -0.39 -5.65
N ILE A 173 -9.65 -0.38 -6.79
CA ILE A 173 -9.44 -1.36 -7.86
C ILE A 173 -8.13 -1.08 -8.59
N VAL A 174 -7.84 0.19 -8.88
CA VAL A 174 -6.55 0.62 -9.45
C VAL A 174 -5.39 0.18 -8.55
N ALA A 175 -5.49 0.47 -7.24
CA ALA A 175 -4.48 0.07 -6.28
C ALA A 175 -4.35 -1.46 -6.15
N ALA A 176 -5.47 -2.21 -6.08
CA ALA A 176 -5.43 -3.66 -5.98
C ALA A 176 -4.78 -4.32 -7.21
N ARG A 177 -5.11 -3.85 -8.42
CA ARG A 177 -4.46 -4.34 -9.65
C ARG A 177 -2.95 -4.17 -9.60
N ARG A 178 -2.50 -3.00 -9.14
CA ARG A 178 -1.07 -2.70 -8.98
C ARG A 178 -0.39 -3.61 -7.96
N ILE A 179 -1.05 -3.89 -6.84
CA ILE A 179 -0.57 -4.85 -5.83
C ILE A 179 -0.47 -6.26 -6.42
N TYR A 180 -1.46 -6.71 -7.19
CA TYR A 180 -1.45 -8.04 -7.80
C TYR A 180 -0.46 -8.20 -8.96
N GLU A 181 -0.14 -7.12 -9.66
CA GLU A 181 0.94 -7.08 -10.65
C GLU A 181 2.32 -7.26 -10.00
N ASP A 182 2.50 -6.77 -8.76
CA ASP A 182 3.75 -6.90 -7.98
C ASP A 182 3.79 -8.13 -7.06
N ASN A 183 2.64 -8.69 -6.67
CA ASN A 183 2.53 -9.89 -5.87
C ASN A 183 1.22 -10.64 -6.21
N PRO A 184 1.24 -11.62 -7.12
CA PRO A 184 0.04 -12.40 -7.47
C PRO A 184 -0.53 -13.21 -6.29
N TYR A 185 0.26 -13.41 -5.24
CA TYR A 185 -0.09 -14.15 -4.03
C TYR A 185 -0.64 -13.27 -2.90
N ALA A 186 -0.80 -11.96 -3.13
CA ALA A 186 -1.37 -11.05 -2.15
C ALA A 186 -2.84 -11.38 -1.83
N GLU A 187 -3.22 -11.15 -0.58
CA GLU A 187 -4.58 -11.27 -0.07
C GLU A 187 -5.17 -9.86 0.11
N VAL A 188 -5.59 -9.25 -1.00
CA VAL A 188 -6.18 -7.89 -1.00
C VAL A 188 -7.68 -7.96 -0.73
N LYS A 189 -8.14 -7.21 0.28
CA LYS A 189 -9.56 -6.91 0.56
C LYS A 189 -9.83 -5.46 0.18
N ILE A 190 -10.76 -5.22 -0.73
CA ILE A 190 -11.15 -3.86 -1.14
C ILE A 190 -12.49 -3.47 -0.52
N LEU A 191 -12.63 -2.20 -0.14
CA LEU A 191 -13.85 -1.57 0.32
C LEU A 191 -14.13 -0.36 -0.60
N PRO A 192 -14.75 -0.58 -1.77
CA PRO A 192 -14.90 0.44 -2.81
C PRO A 192 -15.96 1.51 -2.47
N ASP A 193 -16.73 1.33 -1.41
CA ASP A 193 -17.67 2.32 -0.88
C ASP A 193 -17.05 3.15 0.27
N GLY A 194 -15.73 3.00 0.48
CA GLY A 194 -15.02 3.56 1.63
C GLY A 194 -15.17 2.72 2.89
N ILE A 195 -14.70 3.27 4.02
CA ILE A 195 -14.77 2.62 5.33
C ILE A 195 -15.84 3.29 6.20
N SER A 196 -16.77 2.50 6.73
CA SER A 196 -17.75 2.95 7.73
C SER A 196 -17.29 2.58 9.15
N GLU A 197 -17.83 3.28 10.14
CA GLU A 197 -17.54 3.02 11.56
C GLU A 197 -17.90 1.57 11.94
N ASP A 198 -19.10 1.11 11.58
CA ASP A 198 -19.55 -0.27 11.86
C ASP A 198 -18.64 -1.31 11.21
N LYS A 199 -18.22 -1.06 9.96
CA LYS A 199 -17.37 -2.02 9.23
C LYS A 199 -15.97 -2.06 9.80
N LEU A 200 -15.40 -0.90 10.14
CA LEU A 200 -14.11 -0.80 10.80
C LEU A 200 -14.16 -1.52 12.14
N GLU A 201 -15.19 -1.26 12.94
CA GLU A 201 -15.34 -1.91 14.23
C GLU A 201 -15.46 -3.43 14.10
N GLU A 202 -16.23 -3.95 13.14
CA GLU A 202 -16.33 -5.38 12.85
C GLU A 202 -14.96 -5.99 12.54
N MET A 203 -14.18 -5.36 11.66
CA MET A 203 -12.86 -5.84 11.27
C MET A 203 -11.87 -5.83 12.44
N LEU A 204 -11.95 -4.80 13.30
CA LEU A 204 -11.12 -4.70 14.51
C LEU A 204 -11.49 -5.77 15.53
N LYS A 205 -12.80 -6.02 15.77
CA LYS A 205 -13.29 -7.11 16.63
C LYS A 205 -12.79 -8.48 16.15
N ASN A 206 -12.80 -8.70 14.84
CA ASN A 206 -12.32 -9.93 14.21
C ASN A 206 -10.79 -10.05 14.13
N LYS A 207 -10.06 -9.03 14.63
CA LYS A 207 -8.58 -8.96 14.56
C LYS A 207 -8.07 -9.09 13.13
N GLU A 208 -8.76 -8.48 12.16
CA GLU A 208 -8.34 -8.48 10.76
C GLU A 208 -7.26 -7.44 10.45
N ILE A 209 -7.00 -6.51 11.38
CA ILE A 209 -6.11 -5.37 11.19
C ILE A 209 -5.14 -5.31 12.38
N ASP A 210 -3.84 -5.24 12.10
CA ASP A 210 -2.80 -5.03 13.11
C ASP A 210 -2.27 -3.58 13.11
N CYS A 211 -2.41 -2.84 12.00
CA CYS A 211 -2.08 -1.42 11.87
C CYS A 211 -2.99 -0.73 10.87
N ILE A 212 -3.38 0.50 11.17
CA ILE A 212 -4.12 1.36 10.24
C ILE A 212 -3.17 2.43 9.67
N VAL A 213 -3.19 2.58 8.36
CA VAL A 213 -2.65 3.73 7.64
C VAL A 213 -3.83 4.59 7.22
N GLU A 214 -3.87 5.83 7.70
CA GLU A 214 -5.03 6.68 7.59
C GLU A 214 -4.73 7.93 6.75
N GLU A 215 -5.26 7.95 5.53
CA GLU A 215 -5.07 8.96 4.48
C GLU A 215 -6.43 9.50 3.99
N ILE A 216 -7.39 9.67 4.91
CA ILE A 216 -8.76 10.10 4.61
C ILE A 216 -8.85 11.63 4.68
N ASP A 217 -9.51 12.26 3.71
CA ASP A 217 -9.68 13.72 3.69
C ASP A 217 -10.77 14.21 4.67
N ASP A 218 -11.77 13.37 4.94
CA ASP A 218 -12.84 13.68 5.88
C ASP A 218 -12.34 13.62 7.33
N ILE A 219 -12.29 14.79 7.98
CA ILE A 219 -11.82 14.92 9.36
C ILE A 219 -12.66 14.11 10.34
N ARG A 220 -13.98 13.98 10.15
CA ARG A 220 -14.83 13.22 11.06
C ARG A 220 -14.48 11.74 11.02
N VAL A 221 -14.35 11.17 9.82
CA VAL A 221 -13.97 9.77 9.63
C VAL A 221 -12.55 9.52 10.15
N LYS A 222 -11.63 10.47 9.96
CA LYS A 222 -10.27 10.46 10.50
C LYS A 222 -10.24 10.37 12.04
N LEU A 223 -11.13 11.11 12.71
CA LEU A 223 -11.28 11.06 14.17
C LEU A 223 -11.98 9.77 14.64
N GLN A 224 -13.06 9.34 13.99
CA GLN A 224 -13.76 8.09 14.30
C GLN A 224 -12.83 6.86 14.18
N THR A 225 -11.98 6.85 13.15
CA THR A 225 -10.96 5.81 12.95
C THR A 225 -10.04 5.70 14.16
N ARG A 226 -9.57 6.83 14.71
CA ARG A 226 -8.69 6.87 15.88
C ARG A 226 -9.41 6.48 17.17
N ILE A 227 -10.68 6.83 17.36
CA ILE A 227 -11.47 6.38 18.51
C ILE A 227 -11.55 4.86 18.55
N LEU A 228 -11.85 4.23 17.40
CA LEU A 228 -11.86 2.79 17.29
C LEU A 228 -10.45 2.20 17.46
N ALA A 229 -9.42 2.84 16.91
CA ALA A 229 -8.03 2.41 17.09
C ALA A 229 -7.59 2.45 18.57
N ILE A 230 -7.99 3.46 19.35
CA ILE A 230 -7.81 3.53 20.81
C ILE A 230 -8.51 2.35 21.49
N LYS A 231 -9.80 2.16 21.18
CA LYS A 231 -10.63 1.11 21.78
C LYS A 231 -10.07 -0.29 21.56
N TYR A 232 -9.57 -0.57 20.35
CA TYR A 232 -9.06 -1.88 19.95
C TYR A 232 -7.52 -1.99 20.01
N LYS A 233 -6.84 -0.95 20.50
CA LYS A 233 -5.38 -0.90 20.68
C LYS A 233 -4.60 -1.18 19.39
N ILE A 234 -4.97 -0.49 18.32
CA ILE A 234 -4.32 -0.61 17.00
C ILE A 234 -3.50 0.65 16.71
N PRO A 235 -2.21 0.58 16.36
CA PRO A 235 -1.43 1.74 15.98
C PRO A 235 -1.98 2.39 14.69
N VAL A 236 -1.89 3.71 14.62
CA VAL A 236 -2.24 4.50 13.44
C VAL A 236 -0.99 5.19 12.91
N VAL A 237 -0.75 5.04 11.60
CA VAL A 237 0.26 5.77 10.84
C VAL A 237 -0.46 6.69 9.86
N MET A 238 0.03 7.92 9.71
CA MET A 238 -0.52 8.88 8.76
C MET A 238 0.62 9.74 8.19
N ILE A 239 0.48 10.11 6.92
CA ILE A 239 1.32 11.09 6.24
C ILE A 239 0.49 12.34 5.94
N THR A 240 1.14 13.50 5.93
CA THR A 240 0.58 14.74 5.39
C THR A 240 1.59 15.35 4.43
N ASP A 241 1.17 15.62 3.20
CA ASP A 241 1.98 16.37 2.23
C ASP A 241 2.27 17.78 2.75
N ASN A 242 3.53 18.21 2.69
CA ASN A 242 3.96 19.53 3.14
C ASN A 242 4.97 20.15 2.15
N GLY A 243 4.48 20.46 0.95
CA GLY A 243 5.34 20.89 -0.17
C GLY A 243 5.94 19.68 -0.87
N ASP A 244 7.27 19.64 -1.01
CA ASP A 244 8.02 18.45 -1.46
C ASP A 244 8.33 17.49 -0.30
N ASP A 245 8.12 17.94 0.93
CA ASP A 245 8.37 17.20 2.17
C ASP A 245 7.06 16.56 2.69
N VAL A 246 7.17 15.74 3.73
CA VAL A 246 6.03 15.10 4.39
C VAL A 246 6.09 15.24 5.91
N VAL A 247 4.93 15.23 6.56
CA VAL A 247 4.80 15.10 8.01
C VAL A 247 4.34 13.68 8.33
N LEU A 248 5.17 12.92 9.04
CA LEU A 248 4.85 11.59 9.55
C LEU A 248 4.20 11.70 10.92
N HIS A 249 3.08 11.01 11.09
CA HIS A 249 2.39 10.81 12.35
C HIS A 249 2.34 9.32 12.70
N ILE A 250 2.70 8.97 13.93
CA ILE A 250 2.52 7.63 14.48
C ILE A 250 1.89 7.76 15.87
N GLU A 251 0.70 7.18 16.03
CA GLU A 251 0.00 7.13 17.32
C GLU A 251 -0.09 5.66 17.76
N ARG A 252 0.68 5.29 18.79
CA ARG A 252 0.84 3.91 19.26
C ARG A 252 -0.19 3.53 20.31
N TYR A 253 -1.44 3.45 19.89
CA TYR A 253 -2.56 3.02 20.74
C TYR A 253 -2.39 1.58 21.28
N ASP A 254 -1.63 0.74 20.57
CA ASP A 254 -1.18 -0.58 21.04
C ASP A 254 -0.27 -0.53 22.27
N LEU A 255 0.49 0.56 22.44
CA LEU A 255 1.36 0.80 23.58
C LEU A 255 0.70 1.65 24.68
N GLY A 256 -0.61 1.95 24.56
CA GLY A 256 -1.35 2.69 25.57
C GLY A 256 -1.40 4.20 25.35
N HIS A 257 -1.00 4.72 24.19
CA HIS A 257 -1.36 6.08 23.78
C HIS A 257 -2.90 6.24 23.80
N ASN A 258 -3.40 7.43 24.12
CA ASN A 258 -4.84 7.68 24.28
C ASN A 258 -5.27 9.10 23.84
N LYS A 259 -4.43 9.78 23.05
CA LYS A 259 -4.71 11.11 22.51
C LYS A 259 -4.86 11.05 21.00
N ILE A 260 -5.50 12.06 20.43
CA ILE A 260 -5.67 12.22 18.99
C ILE A 260 -5.03 13.55 18.60
N PHE A 261 -4.01 13.50 17.75
CA PHE A 261 -3.20 14.66 17.37
C PHE A 261 -2.67 15.45 18.59
N GLY A 262 -2.26 14.73 19.64
CA GLY A 262 -1.76 15.31 20.89
C GLY A 262 -2.83 15.88 21.82
N LYS A 263 -4.12 15.80 21.48
CA LYS A 263 -5.23 16.29 22.30
C LYS A 263 -6.08 15.16 22.90
N GLU A 264 -6.72 15.43 24.03
CA GLU A 264 -7.66 14.50 24.67
C GLU A 264 -8.85 14.21 23.73
N VAL A 265 -9.38 12.99 23.79
CA VAL A 265 -10.50 12.55 22.94
C VAL A 265 -11.73 13.45 23.12
N GLU A 266 -11.97 13.92 24.34
CA GLU A 266 -13.06 14.82 24.71
C GLU A 266 -13.03 16.12 23.91
N SER A 267 -11.83 16.62 23.57
CA SER A 267 -11.66 17.85 22.80
C SER A 267 -12.19 17.75 21.36
N TRP A 268 -12.38 16.51 20.88
CA TRP A 268 -12.87 16.22 19.53
C TRP A 268 -14.37 15.93 19.50
N GLN A 269 -15.05 15.76 20.64
CA GLN A 269 -16.44 15.27 20.70
C GLN A 269 -17.42 16.12 19.91
N GLU A 270 -17.33 17.44 20.01
CA GLU A 270 -18.20 18.35 19.24
C GLU A 270 -18.05 18.12 17.74
N ARG A 271 -16.80 17.97 17.28
CA ARG A 271 -16.45 17.72 15.87
C ARG A 271 -16.92 16.36 15.38
N ILE A 272 -16.87 15.34 16.24
CA ILE A 272 -17.33 13.98 15.93
C ILE A 272 -18.86 13.91 15.86
N ASN A 273 -19.53 14.59 16.78
CA ASN A 273 -21.00 14.62 16.87
C ASN A 273 -21.63 15.49 15.78
N ASN A 274 -20.88 16.44 15.22
CA ASN A 274 -21.33 17.23 14.10
C ASN A 274 -21.49 16.35 12.85
N LYS A 275 -22.73 16.20 12.39
CA LYS A 275 -23.07 15.45 11.17
C LYS A 275 -22.94 16.29 9.90
N THR A 276 -22.76 17.60 10.02
CA THR A 276 -22.53 18.47 8.88
C THR A 276 -21.08 18.31 8.41
N PRO A 277 -20.84 18.11 7.10
CA PRO A 277 -19.49 18.05 6.56
C PRO A 277 -18.68 19.30 6.88
N PHE A 278 -17.40 19.13 7.21
CA PHE A 278 -16.49 20.24 7.44
C PHE A 278 -16.33 21.08 6.16
N THR A 279 -16.37 22.40 6.31
CA THR A 279 -15.93 23.30 5.24
C THR A 279 -14.43 23.15 5.02
N LYS A 280 -13.94 23.52 3.83
CA LYS A 280 -12.50 23.57 3.54
C LYS A 280 -11.72 24.42 4.55
N MET A 281 -12.33 25.51 5.03
CA MET A 281 -11.70 26.39 6.02
C MET A 281 -11.53 25.68 7.37
N GLU A 282 -12.57 25.02 7.88
CA GLU A 282 -12.51 24.30 9.15
C GLU A 282 -11.55 23.11 9.08
N ALA A 283 -11.61 22.33 7.99
CA ALA A 283 -10.67 21.23 7.76
C ALA A 283 -9.22 21.75 7.68
N GLY A 284 -8.98 22.82 6.92
CA GLY A 284 -7.66 23.44 6.80
C GLY A 284 -7.11 23.95 8.13
N GLN A 285 -7.94 24.52 9.00
CA GLN A 285 -7.53 24.97 10.34
C GLN A 285 -7.09 23.79 11.22
N ILE A 286 -7.81 22.67 11.17
CA ILE A 286 -7.45 21.45 11.91
C ILE A 286 -6.16 20.86 11.36
N ILE A 287 -6.04 20.76 10.04
CA ILE A 287 -4.83 20.23 9.40
C ILE A 287 -3.62 21.08 9.77
N ILE A 288 -3.68 22.39 9.63
CA ILE A 288 -2.55 23.28 9.93
C ILE A 288 -2.23 23.29 11.43
N GLY A 289 -3.24 23.46 12.29
CA GLY A 289 -3.04 23.62 13.72
C GLY A 289 -2.67 22.32 14.42
N ASP A 290 -3.43 21.25 14.17
CA ASP A 290 -3.39 20.05 15.00
C ASP A 290 -2.60 18.92 14.35
N ILE A 291 -2.77 18.73 13.04
CA ILE A 291 -2.06 17.67 12.30
C ILE A 291 -0.63 18.15 12.02
N VAL A 292 -0.43 19.16 11.18
CA VAL A 292 0.91 19.69 10.88
C VAL A 292 1.57 20.32 12.11
N GLY A 293 0.80 20.81 13.08
CA GLY A 293 1.33 21.26 14.38
C GLY A 293 1.71 22.73 14.45
N GLY A 294 1.13 23.57 13.58
CA GLY A 294 1.35 25.01 13.55
C GLY A 294 1.64 25.52 12.16
N SER A 295 1.24 26.76 11.89
CA SER A 295 1.47 27.41 10.59
C SER A 295 2.94 27.66 10.27
N ASP A 296 3.80 27.77 11.30
CA ASP A 296 5.26 27.91 11.16
C ASP A 296 5.93 26.61 10.67
N LYS A 297 5.22 25.49 10.74
CA LYS A 297 5.68 24.16 10.28
C LYS A 297 5.19 23.82 8.87
N VAL A 298 4.28 24.60 8.33
CA VAL A 298 3.75 24.42 6.97
C VAL A 298 4.72 25.05 5.97
N ASP A 299 5.00 24.35 4.87
CA ASP A 299 5.81 24.89 3.78
C ASP A 299 5.23 26.24 3.28
N PRO A 300 6.06 27.28 3.06
CA PRO A 300 5.55 28.59 2.63
C PRO A 300 4.75 28.57 1.33
N LYS A 301 5.09 27.69 0.36
CA LYS A 301 4.32 27.54 -0.88
C LYS A 301 3.02 26.81 -0.63
N MET A 302 2.99 25.85 0.30
CA MET A 302 1.75 25.23 0.75
C MET A 302 0.83 26.26 1.42
N MET A 303 1.34 27.12 2.31
CA MET A 303 0.55 28.21 2.90
C MET A 303 0.01 29.19 1.86
N ALA A 304 0.79 29.50 0.82
CA ALA A 304 0.33 30.32 -0.29
C ALA A 304 -0.80 29.62 -1.08
N SER A 305 -0.68 28.32 -1.33
CA SER A 305 -1.74 27.50 -1.93
C SER A 305 -3.01 27.54 -1.08
N VAL A 306 -2.86 27.40 0.25
CA VAL A 306 -3.97 27.48 1.20
C VAL A 306 -4.74 28.80 1.07
N LYS A 307 -4.02 29.92 1.11
CA LYS A 307 -4.64 31.24 0.94
C LYS A 307 -5.43 31.35 -0.36
N ARG A 308 -4.88 30.85 -1.47
CA ARG A 308 -5.54 30.89 -2.79
C ARG A 308 -6.81 30.05 -2.84
N VAL A 309 -6.82 28.87 -2.23
CA VAL A 309 -8.02 28.02 -2.15
C VAL A 309 -9.12 28.70 -1.34
N LEU A 310 -8.78 29.30 -0.20
CA LEU A 310 -9.75 30.04 0.63
C LEU A 310 -10.33 31.26 -0.11
N ASN A 311 -9.52 31.91 -0.94
CA ASN A 311 -9.95 33.00 -1.83
C ASN A 311 -10.67 32.53 -3.11
N LYS A 312 -10.83 31.22 -3.32
CA LYS A 312 -11.41 30.62 -4.55
C LYS A 312 -10.60 30.92 -5.83
N GLU A 313 -9.30 31.15 -5.70
CA GLU A 313 -8.34 31.34 -6.81
C GLU A 313 -7.63 30.05 -7.23
N LEU A 314 -7.85 28.96 -6.48
CA LEU A 314 -7.32 27.63 -6.73
C LEU A 314 -8.35 26.57 -6.32
N VAL A 315 -8.49 25.51 -7.12
CA VAL A 315 -9.56 24.49 -6.95
C VAL A 315 -9.38 23.69 -5.65
N SER A 316 -8.15 23.31 -5.33
CA SER A 316 -7.82 22.54 -4.12
C SER A 316 -6.39 22.84 -3.67
N TRP A 317 -6.05 22.40 -2.46
CA TRP A 317 -4.69 22.49 -1.93
C TRP A 317 -3.72 21.76 -2.88
N SER A 318 -2.55 22.34 -3.07
CA SER A 318 -1.55 21.77 -3.98
C SER A 318 -0.98 20.47 -3.42
N GLN A 319 -0.87 19.44 -4.26
CA GLN A 319 -0.28 18.14 -3.90
C GLN A 319 0.74 17.75 -4.97
N LEU A 320 1.87 17.19 -4.55
CA LEU A 320 2.95 16.79 -5.44
C LEU A 320 3.10 15.26 -5.43
N GLY A 321 3.33 14.67 -6.60
CA GLY A 321 3.60 13.24 -6.71
C GLY A 321 4.92 12.83 -6.02
N SER A 322 5.91 13.73 -5.98
CA SER A 322 7.16 13.54 -5.23
C SER A 322 6.89 13.31 -3.74
N ALA A 323 6.10 14.20 -3.12
CA ALA A 323 5.71 14.10 -1.71
C ALA A 323 4.88 12.83 -1.44
N ALA A 324 3.90 12.52 -2.29
CA ALA A 324 3.09 11.31 -2.14
C ALA A 324 3.93 10.00 -2.21
N LEU A 325 4.91 9.94 -3.11
CA LEU A 325 5.86 8.82 -3.20
C LEU A 325 6.78 8.75 -1.98
N LEU A 326 7.29 9.89 -1.52
CA LEU A 326 8.08 9.97 -0.28
C LEU A 326 7.26 9.48 0.91
N GLY A 327 5.98 9.86 1.00
CA GLY A 327 5.04 9.36 2.00
C GLY A 327 4.90 7.84 1.99
N GLY A 328 4.87 7.23 0.81
CA GLY A 328 4.92 5.78 0.60
C GLY A 328 6.14 5.12 1.27
N VAL A 329 7.33 5.69 1.04
CA VAL A 329 8.59 5.20 1.61
C VAL A 329 8.63 5.39 3.12
N VAL A 330 8.33 6.59 3.61
CA VAL A 330 8.37 6.95 5.03
C VAL A 330 7.41 6.08 5.84
N SER A 331 6.17 5.91 5.38
CA SER A 331 5.17 5.06 6.05
C SER A 331 5.60 3.60 6.12
N THR A 332 6.18 3.08 5.03
CA THR A 332 6.66 1.70 4.97
C THR A 332 7.78 1.47 5.99
N VAL A 333 8.72 2.41 6.10
CA VAL A 333 9.79 2.34 7.11
C VAL A 333 9.23 2.45 8.52
N ALA A 334 8.27 3.35 8.77
CA ALA A 334 7.60 3.49 10.05
C ALA A 334 6.89 2.18 10.47
N ILE A 335 6.09 1.59 9.58
CA ILE A 335 5.39 0.32 9.84
C ILE A 335 6.40 -0.80 10.10
N LYS A 336 7.48 -0.88 9.31
CA LYS A 336 8.56 -1.85 9.56
C LYS A 336 9.10 -1.72 10.99
N ARG A 337 9.43 -0.50 11.43
CA ARG A 337 9.92 -0.22 12.78
C ARG A 337 8.93 -0.61 13.87
N ILE A 338 7.64 -0.38 13.64
CA ILE A 338 6.57 -0.79 14.56
C ILE A 338 6.54 -2.32 14.70
N VAL A 339 6.51 -3.04 13.58
CA VAL A 339 6.43 -4.51 13.55
C VAL A 339 7.66 -5.15 14.20
N LEU A 340 8.84 -4.58 13.98
CA LEU A 340 10.11 -5.09 14.52
C LEU A 340 10.35 -4.64 15.97
N GLY A 341 9.53 -3.74 16.50
CA GLY A 341 9.66 -3.23 17.87
C GLY A 341 10.87 -2.30 18.07
N GLU A 342 11.35 -1.68 16.98
CA GLU A 342 12.48 -0.74 16.98
C GLU A 342 12.14 0.61 17.62
N THR A 343 10.85 0.93 17.74
CA THR A 343 10.36 2.13 18.45
C THR A 343 9.32 1.79 19.51
N ARG A 344 9.41 2.50 20.64
CA ARG A 344 8.50 2.43 21.79
C ARG A 344 7.82 3.77 22.09
N ASP A 345 8.10 4.80 21.29
CA ASP A 345 7.51 6.11 21.46
C ASP A 345 6.00 6.03 21.23
N LEU A 346 5.22 6.72 22.07
CA LEU A 346 3.76 6.62 22.06
C LEU A 346 3.12 7.51 20.98
N ASP A 347 3.77 8.62 20.66
CA ASP A 347 3.33 9.66 19.72
C ASP A 347 4.57 10.19 19.01
N ILE A 348 4.59 10.10 17.68
CA ILE A 348 5.68 10.57 16.83
C ILE A 348 5.12 11.54 15.82
N ARG A 349 5.71 12.73 15.74
CA ARG A 349 5.46 13.72 14.68
C ARG A 349 6.78 14.18 14.10
N GLU A 350 7.08 13.76 12.88
CA GLU A 350 8.37 14.02 12.23
C GLU A 350 8.18 14.74 10.89
N TYR A 351 9.04 15.71 10.61
CA TYR A 351 9.03 16.49 9.36
C TYR A 351 10.18 15.97 8.49
N ILE A 352 9.84 15.26 7.43
CA ILE A 352 10.80 14.48 6.64
C ILE A 352 10.83 15.03 5.22
N GLY A 353 12.03 15.42 4.79
CA GLY A 353 12.24 16.10 3.52
C GLY A 353 13.61 15.85 2.93
N VAL A 354 13.79 16.26 1.68
CA VAL A 354 15.12 16.22 1.04
C VAL A 354 15.90 17.46 1.48
N PRO A 355 17.13 17.32 2.00
CA PRO A 355 17.94 18.47 2.41
C PRO A 355 18.10 19.48 1.27
N LYS A 356 17.95 20.77 1.58
CA LYS A 356 18.25 21.85 0.62
C LYS A 356 19.76 21.89 0.39
N PHE A 357 20.18 21.59 -0.85
CA PHE A 357 21.57 21.75 -1.26
C PHE A 357 21.92 23.23 -1.37
N LYS A 358 23.10 23.63 -0.87
CA LYS A 358 23.63 24.99 -0.94
C LYS A 358 24.57 25.17 -2.11
#